data_AF-A0A519URS9-F1
#
_entry.id   AF-A0A519URS9-F1
#
_cell.length_a   1.000
_cell.length_b   1.000
_cell.length_c   1.000
_cell.angle_alpha   90.00
_cell.angle_beta   90.00
_cell.angle_gamma   90.00
#
_symmetry.space_group_name_H-M   'P 1'
#
loop_
_entity.id
_entity.type
_entity.pdbx_description
1 polymer ?
#
loop_
_entity_poly.entity_id
_entity_poly.type
_entity_poly.pdbx_seq_one_letter_code
_entity_poly.pdbx_strand_id
1 'polypeptide(L)'
;MNINTAQATDLRPMLFLNALQIDNLLSHREKYGNFQNVYDLQAIPGFNLITLQKLIPLIKISAIGVRNLKFGENFKKGYIQEFLFRSSANFQKASGYQGENPIYLGSPTKMLGRYKLQNNVLKFSLVYEKDAGESLNLKYNHTSWGLQLLNLGIFNKIVLGDYHLKFGQGLSLWSGFNPQYNNQIGQLAKTDLGLSLSSSATEFGFLKGLATEMKLSDNLALTSFFSIRKLDATLGENEYGTGVQTFLETGLKRSIRERLLSKNVSQRLYGLNLNKEFNNFKIGVNLTQTSLDKPQLPANLLYKKFDFIGSILWNTSLYYDFRINSKLFTGYSFGEIAYAVGQSGANAQIYGLLLALNKHVDMGVVWRNYEPAFNNFYSAAIATSSIKNEHNFTTLMTYT
;
A
#
# COMPACT_ATOMS: atom_id res chain seq x y z
N MET A 1 -6.65 8.61 -19.65
CA MET A 1 -5.25 9.06 -19.44
C MET A 1 -4.49 9.08 -20.78
N ASN A 2 -3.62 10.06 -21.09
CA ASN A 2 -2.85 10.00 -22.35
C ASN A 2 -1.68 9.02 -22.22
N ILE A 3 -1.68 7.95 -23.03
CA ILE A 3 -0.66 6.90 -22.95
C ILE A 3 0.72 7.36 -23.44
N ASN A 4 0.79 8.35 -24.33
CA ASN A 4 2.06 8.90 -24.83
C ASN A 4 2.81 9.75 -23.79
N THR A 5 2.11 10.22 -22.75
CA THR A 5 2.72 11.02 -21.67
C THR A 5 2.71 10.31 -20.32
N ALA A 6 2.07 9.14 -20.22
CA ALA A 6 1.91 8.41 -18.97
C ALA A 6 3.27 7.95 -18.43
N GLN A 7 3.55 8.24 -17.17
CA GLN A 7 4.73 7.70 -16.47
C GLN A 7 4.38 6.37 -15.79
N ALA A 8 5.40 5.64 -15.33
CA ALA A 8 5.17 4.43 -14.54
C ALA A 8 4.20 4.70 -13.38
N THR A 9 4.38 5.82 -12.67
CA THR A 9 3.51 6.27 -11.57
C THR A 9 2.04 6.45 -11.94
N ASP A 10 1.74 6.77 -13.21
CA ASP A 10 0.36 6.90 -13.70
C ASP A 10 -0.27 5.55 -14.07
N LEU A 11 0.56 4.56 -14.45
CA LEU A 11 0.13 3.22 -14.88
C LEU A 11 -0.03 2.26 -13.71
N ARG A 12 0.82 2.35 -12.68
CA ARG A 12 0.80 1.46 -11.50
C ARG A 12 -0.55 1.39 -10.76
N PRO A 13 -1.39 2.45 -10.70
CA PRO A 13 -2.74 2.35 -10.14
C PRO A 13 -3.69 1.41 -10.89
N MET A 14 -3.38 1.05 -12.15
CA MET A 14 -4.16 0.10 -12.94
C MET A 14 -3.83 -1.34 -12.52
N LEU A 15 -4.53 -1.84 -11.49
CA LEU A 15 -4.24 -3.15 -10.84
C LEU A 15 -4.29 -4.37 -11.78
N PHE A 16 -4.85 -4.23 -12.99
CA PHE A 16 -4.84 -5.31 -14.00
C PHE A 16 -3.56 -5.35 -14.84
N LEU A 17 -2.73 -4.31 -14.78
CA LEU A 17 -1.39 -4.29 -15.36
C LEU A 17 -0.39 -4.72 -14.28
N ASN A 18 0.37 -5.77 -14.56
CA ASN A 18 1.49 -6.17 -13.71
C ASN A 18 2.75 -5.34 -14.01
N ALA A 19 3.78 -5.47 -13.16
CA ALA A 19 5.03 -4.73 -13.31
C ALA A 19 5.71 -4.93 -14.68
N LEU A 20 5.69 -6.17 -15.20
CA LEU A 20 6.26 -6.51 -16.51
C LEU A 20 5.50 -5.84 -17.66
N GLN A 21 4.17 -5.79 -17.61
CA GLN A 21 3.34 -5.13 -18.61
C GLN A 21 3.52 -3.61 -18.60
N ILE A 22 3.58 -2.99 -17.42
CA ILE A 22 3.85 -1.56 -17.30
C ILE A 22 5.22 -1.24 -17.90
N ASP A 23 6.23 -2.05 -17.58
CA ASP A 23 7.57 -1.90 -18.13
C ASP A 23 7.60 -2.06 -19.65
N ASN A 24 7.04 -3.15 -20.18
CA ASN A 24 7.01 -3.40 -21.63
C ASN A 24 6.37 -2.25 -22.39
N LEU A 25 5.32 -1.63 -21.84
CA LEU A 25 4.67 -0.46 -22.45
C LEU A 25 5.60 0.74 -22.50
N LEU A 26 6.25 1.07 -21.38
CA LEU A 26 7.16 2.21 -21.29
C LEU A 26 8.38 2.01 -22.20
N SER A 27 8.95 0.81 -22.18
CA SER A 27 10.09 0.41 -23.01
C SER A 27 9.74 0.43 -24.51
N HIS A 28 8.54 -0.01 -24.89
CA HIS A 28 8.07 0.08 -26.28
C HIS A 28 7.98 1.54 -26.73
N ARG A 29 7.43 2.42 -25.89
CA ARG A 29 7.32 3.85 -26.20
C ARG A 29 8.69 4.52 -26.30
N GLU A 30 9.64 4.18 -25.42
CA GLU A 30 11.00 4.72 -25.47
C GLU A 30 11.73 4.28 -26.75
N LYS A 31 11.56 3.02 -27.16
CA LYS A 31 12.25 2.45 -28.32
C LYS A 31 11.66 2.85 -29.67
N TYR A 32 10.33 2.86 -29.80
CA TYR A 32 9.65 3.05 -31.09
C TYR A 32 8.94 4.41 -31.19
N GLY A 33 9.00 5.23 -30.15
CA GLY A 33 8.34 6.51 -30.08
C GLY A 33 6.87 6.41 -29.67
N ASN A 34 6.13 7.49 -29.93
CA ASN A 34 4.74 7.62 -29.50
C ASN A 34 3.81 6.66 -30.25
N PHE A 35 2.84 6.12 -29.53
CA PHE A 35 1.73 5.38 -30.12
C PHE A 35 0.90 6.33 -30.98
N GLN A 36 0.59 5.89 -32.20
CA GLN A 36 -0.25 6.62 -33.15
C GLN A 36 -1.68 6.07 -33.14
N ASN A 37 -1.81 4.75 -32.94
CA ASN A 37 -3.08 4.06 -32.89
C ASN A 37 -3.14 3.14 -31.67
N VAL A 38 -4.36 2.91 -31.16
CA VAL A 38 -4.62 2.00 -30.05
C VAL A 38 -4.21 0.57 -30.40
N TYR A 39 -4.26 0.20 -31.68
CA TYR A 39 -3.81 -1.11 -32.15
C TYR A 39 -2.29 -1.32 -32.01
N ASP A 40 -1.48 -0.25 -31.94
CA ASP A 40 -0.03 -0.36 -31.72
C ASP A 40 0.30 -1.04 -30.39
N LEU A 41 -0.63 -1.00 -29.42
CA LEU A 41 -0.48 -1.65 -28.12
C LEU A 41 -0.44 -3.19 -28.22
N GLN A 42 -0.93 -3.77 -29.32
CA GLN A 42 -0.84 -5.22 -29.58
C GLN A 42 0.61 -5.68 -29.81
N ALA A 43 1.51 -4.76 -30.21
CA ALA A 43 2.91 -5.06 -30.41
C ALA A 43 3.71 -5.16 -29.10
N ILE A 44 3.10 -4.75 -27.97
CA ILE A 44 3.77 -4.75 -26.67
C ILE A 44 3.79 -6.18 -26.10
N PRO A 45 4.97 -6.76 -25.79
CA PRO A 45 5.05 -8.07 -25.17
C PRO A 45 4.26 -8.15 -23.86
N GLY A 46 3.57 -9.27 -23.61
CA GLY A 46 2.72 -9.46 -22.43
C GLY A 46 1.33 -8.79 -22.49
N PHE A 47 1.00 -8.09 -23.58
CA PHE A 47 -0.36 -7.58 -23.82
C PHE A 47 -1.18 -8.58 -24.63
N ASN A 48 -2.08 -9.31 -23.95
CA ASN A 48 -3.08 -10.15 -24.59
C ASN A 48 -4.41 -9.38 -24.80
N LEU A 49 -5.35 -10.01 -25.51
CA LEU A 49 -6.65 -9.40 -25.82
C LEU A 49 -7.42 -8.95 -24.56
N ILE A 50 -7.34 -9.71 -23.47
CA ILE A 50 -8.02 -9.39 -22.21
C ILE A 50 -7.41 -8.14 -21.58
N THR A 51 -6.07 -8.03 -21.54
CA THR A 51 -5.36 -6.84 -21.06
C THR A 51 -5.73 -5.62 -21.89
N LEU A 52 -5.76 -5.75 -23.21
CA LEU A 52 -6.12 -4.65 -24.12
C LEU A 52 -7.58 -4.21 -23.94
N GLN A 53 -8.53 -5.15 -23.84
CA GLN A 53 -9.94 -4.83 -23.59
C GLN A 53 -10.15 -4.02 -22.30
N LYS A 54 -9.34 -4.28 -21.26
CA LYS A 54 -9.36 -3.50 -20.00
C LYS A 54 -8.64 -2.16 -20.13
N LEU A 55 -7.56 -2.08 -20.91
CA LEU A 55 -6.75 -0.88 -21.03
C LEU A 55 -7.39 0.17 -21.94
N ILE A 56 -7.90 -0.24 -23.11
CA ILE A 56 -8.40 0.65 -24.17
C ILE A 56 -9.41 1.68 -23.64
N PRO A 57 -10.42 1.32 -22.81
CA PRO A 57 -11.39 2.28 -22.29
C PRO A 57 -10.80 3.34 -21.35
N LEU A 58 -9.60 3.12 -20.81
CA LEU A 58 -8.99 3.97 -19.77
C LEU A 58 -7.96 4.96 -20.34
N ILE A 59 -7.58 4.79 -21.61
CA ILE A 59 -6.51 5.53 -22.24
C ILE A 59 -7.02 6.39 -23.40
N LYS A 60 -6.22 7.38 -23.78
CA LYS A 60 -6.36 8.12 -25.03
C LYS A 60 -4.99 8.22 -25.68
N ILE A 61 -4.98 8.26 -27.00
CA ILE A 61 -3.79 8.58 -27.79
C ILE A 61 -3.99 9.99 -28.31
N SER A 62 -3.16 10.91 -27.84
CA SER A 62 -3.15 12.30 -28.31
C SER A 62 -1.72 12.78 -28.46
N ALA A 63 -1.50 13.68 -29.43
CA ALA A 63 -0.21 14.34 -29.64
C ALA A 63 0.30 14.96 -28.34
N ILE A 64 1.63 14.93 -28.14
CA ILE A 64 2.27 15.51 -26.95
C ILE A 64 2.14 17.02 -27.04
N GLY A 65 1.11 17.58 -26.39
CA GLY A 65 1.13 18.99 -26.01
C GLY A 65 2.17 19.16 -24.91
N VAL A 66 3.16 20.03 -25.14
CA VAL A 66 4.18 20.38 -24.14
C VAL A 66 3.48 20.90 -22.89
N ARG A 67 3.50 20.10 -21.82
CA ARG A 67 2.88 20.46 -20.55
C ARG A 67 3.81 21.39 -19.80
N ASN A 68 3.90 22.64 -20.23
CA ASN A 68 4.52 23.71 -19.45
C ASN A 68 3.62 24.01 -18.27
N LEU A 69 3.82 23.27 -17.17
CA LEU A 69 3.07 23.45 -15.94
C LEU A 69 3.60 24.67 -15.17
N LYS A 70 3.08 25.85 -15.48
CA LYS A 70 3.29 27.03 -14.61
C LYS A 70 2.49 26.84 -13.31
N PHE A 71 3.18 27.04 -12.18
CA PHE A 71 2.57 27.05 -10.86
C PHE A 71 1.58 28.23 -10.75
N GLY A 72 0.33 27.97 -10.32
CA GLY A 72 -0.71 28.97 -10.09
C GLY A 72 -1.94 28.91 -11.01
N GLU A 73 -1.77 28.68 -12.32
CA GLU A 73 -2.90 28.69 -13.27
C GLU A 73 -3.84 27.47 -13.12
N ASN A 74 -3.27 26.31 -12.76
CA ASN A 74 -4.04 25.06 -12.57
C ASN A 74 -4.67 24.92 -11.17
N PHE A 75 -4.35 25.80 -10.22
CA PHE A 75 -5.01 25.82 -8.90
C PHE A 75 -6.45 26.32 -8.96
N LYS A 76 -6.88 26.94 -10.07
CA LYS A 76 -8.21 27.54 -10.20
C LYS A 76 -9.17 26.79 -11.12
N LYS A 77 -8.72 25.75 -11.85
CA LYS A 77 -9.54 25.05 -12.86
C LYS A 77 -9.29 23.54 -12.88
N GLY A 78 -10.28 22.77 -13.33
CA GLY A 78 -10.14 21.33 -13.60
C GLY A 78 -10.23 20.41 -12.38
N TYR A 79 -10.91 20.85 -11.32
CA TYR A 79 -11.19 19.99 -10.18
C TYR A 79 -12.28 18.98 -10.51
N ILE A 80 -11.96 17.71 -10.31
CA ILE A 80 -12.95 16.63 -10.26
C ILE A 80 -13.35 16.47 -8.79
N GLN A 81 -14.65 16.60 -8.55
CA GLN A 81 -15.25 16.41 -7.23
C GLN A 81 -16.06 15.11 -7.25
N GLU A 82 -15.84 14.27 -6.25
CA GLU A 82 -16.60 13.05 -6.06
C GLU A 82 -17.18 13.06 -4.66
N PHE A 83 -18.51 12.94 -4.58
CA PHE A 83 -19.22 12.75 -3.33
C PHE A 83 -19.87 11.37 -3.35
N LEU A 84 -19.65 10.59 -2.29
CA LEU A 84 -20.27 9.30 -2.08
C LEU A 84 -20.88 9.27 -0.69
N PHE A 85 -22.17 8.95 -0.64
CA PHE A 85 -22.86 8.64 0.59
C PHE A 85 -23.49 7.25 0.46
N ARG A 86 -23.26 6.41 1.46
CA ARG A 86 -23.84 5.06 1.54
C ARG A 86 -24.41 4.87 2.94
N SER A 87 -25.64 4.38 3.02
CA SER A 87 -26.22 3.91 4.27
C SER A 87 -26.83 2.53 4.07
N SER A 88 -26.71 1.68 5.07
CA SER A 88 -27.31 0.35 5.09
C SER A 88 -27.72 -0.02 6.51
N ALA A 89 -28.75 -0.86 6.63
CA ALA A 89 -29.19 -1.42 7.89
C ALA A 89 -29.81 -2.81 7.64
N ASN A 90 -29.73 -3.68 8.63
CA ASN A 90 -30.44 -4.96 8.60
C ASN A 90 -31.84 -4.77 9.17
N PHE A 91 -32.86 -5.33 8.50
CA PHE A 91 -34.24 -5.30 9.00
C PHE A 91 -34.37 -6.07 10.32
N GLN A 92 -33.77 -7.26 10.41
CA GLN A 92 -33.68 -8.01 11.65
C GLN A 92 -32.61 -7.39 12.55
N LYS A 93 -33.02 -6.92 13.73
CA LYS A 93 -32.09 -6.39 14.73
C LYS A 93 -31.25 -7.52 15.33
N ALA A 94 -29.94 -7.34 15.35
CA ALA A 94 -29.01 -8.23 16.06
C ALA A 94 -29.33 -8.27 17.57
N SER A 95 -28.92 -9.36 18.23
CA SER A 95 -29.12 -9.56 19.68
C SER A 95 -28.59 -8.41 20.55
N GLY A 96 -27.51 -7.74 20.11
CA GLY A 96 -26.95 -6.58 20.81
C GLY A 96 -27.87 -5.35 20.92
N TYR A 97 -28.98 -5.31 20.18
CA TYR A 97 -30.03 -4.29 20.28
C TYR A 97 -31.26 -4.75 21.11
N GLN A 98 -31.26 -5.99 21.58
CA GLN A 98 -32.41 -6.62 22.23
C GLN A 98 -32.16 -6.77 23.73
N GLY A 99 -33.23 -6.94 24.52
CA GLY A 99 -33.18 -7.05 25.97
C GLY A 99 -33.34 -5.71 26.71
N GLU A 100 -33.44 -5.78 28.05
CA GLU A 100 -33.63 -4.61 28.91
C GLU A 100 -32.40 -3.69 28.95
N ASN A 101 -31.21 -4.26 28.75
CA ASN A 101 -29.93 -3.54 28.74
C ASN A 101 -29.20 -3.79 27.40
N PRO A 102 -29.58 -3.10 26.31
CA PRO A 102 -28.94 -3.27 25.02
C PRO A 102 -27.45 -2.89 25.09
N ILE A 103 -26.60 -3.74 24.52
CA ILE A 103 -25.14 -3.58 24.54
C ILE A 103 -24.69 -2.50 23.55
N TYR A 104 -25.40 -2.34 22.43
CA TYR A 104 -25.06 -1.39 21.39
C TYR A 104 -25.56 0.02 21.73
N LEU A 105 -24.64 0.97 21.65
CA LEU A 105 -24.83 2.36 22.09
C LEU A 105 -25.44 3.26 21.01
N GLY A 106 -25.64 2.77 19.78
CA GLY A 106 -26.19 3.57 18.69
C GLY A 106 -27.08 2.78 17.73
N SER A 107 -27.41 3.39 16.60
CA SER A 107 -28.38 2.83 15.65
C SER A 107 -27.83 1.66 14.81
N PRO A 108 -28.69 0.76 14.30
CA PRO A 108 -28.32 -0.32 13.39
C PRO A 108 -27.92 0.13 11.98
N THR A 109 -27.96 1.44 11.72
CA THR A 109 -27.57 2.01 10.44
C THR A 109 -26.06 2.16 10.35
N LYS A 110 -25.44 1.48 9.39
CA LYS A 110 -24.09 1.78 8.92
C LYS A 110 -24.15 2.98 7.97
N MET A 111 -23.17 3.87 8.07
CA MET A 111 -23.08 5.07 7.24
C MET A 111 -21.65 5.29 6.79
N LEU A 112 -21.46 5.60 5.51
CA LEU A 112 -20.18 5.97 4.92
C LEU A 112 -20.38 7.25 4.12
N GLY A 113 -19.65 8.30 4.50
CA GLY A 113 -19.51 9.53 3.73
C GLY A 113 -18.09 9.62 3.19
N ARG A 114 -17.93 9.91 1.91
CA ARG A 114 -16.63 10.15 1.27
C ARG A 114 -16.74 11.35 0.35
N TYR A 115 -15.78 12.25 0.48
CA TYR A 115 -15.59 13.38 -0.42
C TYR A 115 -14.16 13.38 -0.94
N LYS A 116 -14.01 13.49 -2.26
CA LYS A 116 -12.72 13.63 -2.93
C LYS A 116 -12.73 14.85 -3.82
N LEU A 117 -11.61 15.56 -3.82
CA LEU A 117 -11.36 16.68 -4.69
C LEU A 117 -9.98 16.46 -5.31
N GLN A 118 -9.88 16.40 -6.62
CA GLN A 118 -8.58 16.17 -7.27
C GLN A 118 -8.42 17.00 -8.54
N ASN A 119 -7.20 17.46 -8.77
CA ASN A 119 -6.71 17.94 -10.05
C ASN A 119 -5.26 17.46 -10.25
N ASN A 120 -4.55 18.06 -11.19
CA ASN A 120 -3.17 17.66 -11.52
C ASN A 120 -2.12 18.07 -10.47
N VAL A 121 -2.47 18.91 -9.50
CA VAL A 121 -1.54 19.52 -8.52
C VAL A 121 -1.95 19.23 -7.08
N LEU A 122 -3.24 19.06 -6.82
CA LEU A 122 -3.84 18.92 -5.50
C LEU A 122 -4.82 17.75 -5.51
N LYS A 123 -4.72 16.90 -4.49
CA LYS A 123 -5.71 15.89 -4.15
C LYS A 123 -6.11 16.06 -2.70
N PHE A 124 -7.39 15.96 -2.41
CA PHE A 124 -7.95 16.00 -1.07
C PHE A 124 -8.94 14.85 -0.92
N SER A 125 -8.95 14.24 0.25
CA SER A 125 -9.86 13.16 0.60
C SER A 125 -10.35 13.36 2.03
N LEU A 126 -11.65 13.17 2.23
CA LEU A 126 -12.30 13.12 3.52
C LEU A 126 -13.22 11.89 3.55
N VAL A 127 -13.11 11.09 4.59
CA VAL A 127 -13.89 9.87 4.79
C VAL A 127 -14.39 9.84 6.23
N TYR A 128 -15.67 9.56 6.40
CA TYR A 128 -16.30 9.30 7.68
C TYR A 128 -17.07 7.99 7.58
N GLU A 129 -16.83 7.07 8.51
CA GLU A 129 -17.57 5.81 8.59
C GLU A 129 -18.07 5.61 10.02
N LYS A 130 -19.36 5.30 10.12
CA LYS A 130 -20.04 4.85 11.33
C LYS A 130 -20.49 3.42 11.09
N ASP A 131 -20.06 2.50 11.95
CA ASP A 131 -20.56 1.13 11.91
C ASP A 131 -21.93 0.99 12.61
N ALA A 132 -22.62 -0.11 12.27
CA ALA A 132 -23.89 -0.45 12.90
C ALA A 132 -23.67 -0.71 14.41
N GLY A 133 -24.45 -0.02 15.24
CA GLY A 133 -24.43 -0.15 16.70
C GLY A 133 -23.50 0.85 17.39
N GLU A 134 -22.69 1.58 16.62
CA GLU A 134 -21.93 2.70 17.14
C GLU A 134 -22.80 3.95 17.27
N SER A 135 -22.53 4.79 18.27
CA SER A 135 -23.13 6.13 18.35
C SER A 135 -22.54 7.03 17.26
N LEU A 136 -23.33 7.97 16.76
CA LEU A 136 -22.84 9.00 15.83
C LEU A 136 -21.99 10.03 16.60
N ASN A 137 -20.68 9.81 16.66
CA ASN A 137 -19.71 10.63 17.36
C ASN A 137 -18.32 10.55 16.71
N LEU A 138 -17.81 11.70 16.24
CA LEU A 138 -16.51 11.85 15.58
C LEU A 138 -15.32 11.33 16.41
N LYS A 139 -15.42 11.32 17.74
CA LYS A 139 -14.36 10.82 18.62
C LYS A 139 -14.14 9.31 18.45
N TYR A 140 -15.22 8.56 18.26
CA TYR A 140 -15.19 7.10 18.25
C TYR A 140 -15.21 6.55 16.82
N ASN A 141 -16.09 7.06 15.97
CA ASN A 141 -16.23 6.60 14.59
C ASN A 141 -14.97 6.86 13.75
N HIS A 142 -14.82 6.12 12.65
CA HIS A 142 -13.70 6.29 11.74
C HIS A 142 -13.77 7.66 11.08
N THR A 143 -12.67 8.41 11.12
CA THR A 143 -12.51 9.63 10.34
C THR A 143 -11.12 9.64 9.72
N SER A 144 -11.07 9.68 8.40
CA SER A 144 -9.83 9.79 7.63
C SER A 144 -9.86 11.05 6.79
N TRP A 145 -8.75 11.77 6.74
CA TRP A 145 -8.61 12.94 5.91
C TRP A 145 -7.18 13.08 5.43
N GLY A 146 -6.98 13.69 4.27
CA GLY A 146 -5.64 14.06 3.84
C GLY A 146 -5.63 14.97 2.63
N LEU A 147 -4.52 15.67 2.48
CA LEU A 147 -4.21 16.59 1.41
C LEU A 147 -2.89 16.17 0.78
N GLN A 148 -2.86 16.01 -0.52
CA GLN A 148 -1.66 15.71 -1.30
C GLN A 148 -1.42 16.81 -2.33
N LEU A 149 -0.20 17.33 -2.34
CA LEU A 149 0.30 18.26 -3.34
C LEU A 149 1.30 17.53 -4.25
N LEU A 150 1.28 17.84 -5.55
CA LEU A 150 2.06 17.18 -6.59
C LEU A 150 2.92 18.20 -7.34
N ASN A 151 4.16 17.82 -7.66
CA ASN A 151 5.10 18.54 -8.51
C ASN A 151 5.35 20.00 -8.06
N LEU A 152 5.73 20.19 -6.79
CA LEU A 152 6.07 21.47 -6.18
C LEU A 152 7.59 21.64 -6.04
N GLY A 153 8.23 22.19 -7.08
CA GLY A 153 9.67 22.44 -7.08
C GLY A 153 10.46 21.14 -6.90
N ILE A 154 11.24 21.03 -5.82
CA ILE A 154 11.99 19.82 -5.47
C ILE A 154 11.10 18.68 -4.94
N PHE A 155 9.86 18.97 -4.56
CA PHE A 155 8.94 17.96 -4.03
C PHE A 155 8.06 17.40 -5.14
N ASN A 156 8.24 16.13 -5.47
CA ASN A 156 7.31 15.41 -6.34
C ASN A 156 5.96 15.24 -5.66
N LYS A 157 5.96 14.93 -4.36
CA LYS A 157 4.75 14.73 -3.57
C LYS A 157 4.93 15.27 -2.15
N ILE A 158 3.89 15.90 -1.62
CA ILE A 158 3.76 16.22 -0.20
C ILE A 158 2.39 15.71 0.22
N VAL A 159 2.30 14.95 1.31
CA VAL A 159 1.02 14.47 1.85
C VAL A 159 0.93 14.81 3.32
N LEU A 160 -0.15 15.49 3.70
CA LEU A 160 -0.52 15.80 5.08
C LEU A 160 -1.83 15.10 5.41
N GLY A 161 -1.92 14.48 6.60
CA GLY A 161 -3.06 13.68 7.01
C GLY A 161 -2.80 12.20 6.78
N ASP A 162 -3.76 11.49 6.19
CA ASP A 162 -3.71 10.04 6.00
C ASP A 162 -3.10 9.64 4.67
N TYR A 163 -2.11 8.76 4.71
CA TYR A 163 -1.34 8.35 3.54
C TYR A 163 -0.94 6.88 3.59
N HIS A 164 -0.48 6.41 2.44
CA HIS A 164 0.12 5.10 2.26
C HIS A 164 1.51 5.21 1.63
N LEU A 165 2.42 4.40 2.15
CA LEU A 165 3.73 4.08 1.62
C LEU A 165 3.74 2.61 1.16
N LYS A 166 4.17 2.38 -0.06
CA LYS A 166 4.33 1.04 -0.66
C LYS A 166 5.64 0.99 -1.41
N PHE A 167 6.64 0.32 -0.84
CA PHE A 167 7.98 0.20 -1.40
C PHE A 167 8.43 -1.27 -1.49
N GLY A 168 9.26 -1.55 -2.50
CA GLY A 168 9.81 -2.89 -2.73
C GLY A 168 8.72 -3.95 -2.93
N GLN A 169 9.00 -5.15 -2.41
CA GLN A 169 8.08 -6.28 -2.38
C GLN A 169 7.20 -6.31 -1.12
N GLY A 170 7.36 -5.32 -0.25
CA GLY A 170 6.57 -5.12 0.95
C GLY A 170 7.07 -5.91 2.16
N LEU A 171 8.35 -6.32 2.21
CA LEU A 171 8.89 -6.91 3.44
C LEU A 171 9.07 -5.87 4.54
N SER A 172 9.51 -4.65 4.17
CA SER A 172 9.76 -3.58 5.14
C SER A 172 8.61 -2.57 5.27
N LEU A 173 8.10 -2.03 4.16
CA LEU A 173 7.13 -0.95 4.24
C LEU A 173 6.05 -1.05 3.16
N TRP A 174 4.91 -1.59 3.57
CA TRP A 174 3.72 -1.70 2.76
C TRP A 174 2.47 -1.44 3.59
N SER A 175 1.91 -0.24 3.40
CA SER A 175 0.71 0.20 4.10
C SER A 175 -0.51 0.18 3.18
N GLY A 176 -1.68 0.03 3.79
CA GLY A 176 -2.98 -0.04 3.14
C GLY A 176 -3.35 -1.45 2.72
N PHE A 177 -4.35 -1.54 1.84
CA PHE A 177 -4.87 -2.82 1.37
C PHE A 177 -3.79 -3.64 0.67
N ASN A 178 -3.67 -4.89 1.09
CA ASN A 178 -2.85 -5.92 0.49
C ASN A 178 -3.73 -7.13 0.15
N PRO A 179 -4.01 -7.38 -1.14
CA PRO A 179 -4.76 -8.57 -1.55
C PRO A 179 -4.02 -9.83 -1.10
N GLN A 180 -4.77 -10.83 -0.64
CA GLN A 180 -4.20 -12.15 -0.39
C GLN A 180 -3.76 -12.76 -1.73
N TYR A 181 -2.57 -13.38 -1.71
CA TYR A 181 -2.01 -14.06 -2.88
C TYR A 181 -2.94 -15.20 -3.32
N ASN A 182 -3.33 -15.20 -4.61
CA ASN A 182 -4.29 -16.14 -5.18
C ASN A 182 -3.73 -16.98 -6.34
N ASN A 183 -2.42 -17.27 -6.33
CA ASN A 183 -1.75 -18.08 -7.36
C ASN A 183 -1.79 -17.50 -8.78
N GLN A 184 -1.88 -16.17 -8.92
CA GLN A 184 -1.75 -15.50 -10.22
C GLN A 184 -0.31 -15.00 -10.45
N ILE A 185 0.22 -15.25 -11.65
CA ILE A 185 1.59 -14.82 -12.03
C ILE A 185 1.79 -13.31 -11.82
N GLY A 186 0.80 -12.50 -12.18
CA GLY A 186 0.86 -11.05 -12.01
C GLY A 186 0.95 -10.58 -10.55
N GLN A 187 0.59 -11.43 -9.58
CA GLN A 187 0.69 -11.12 -8.15
C GLN A 187 2.02 -11.57 -7.53
N LEU A 188 2.85 -12.34 -8.26
CA LEU A 188 4.16 -12.78 -7.79
C LEU A 188 5.12 -11.61 -7.59
N ALA A 189 5.00 -10.55 -8.40
CA ALA A 189 5.75 -9.31 -8.24
C ALA A 189 4.82 -8.20 -7.74
N LYS A 190 5.21 -7.53 -6.66
CA LYS A 190 4.52 -6.34 -6.21
C LYS A 190 4.94 -5.13 -7.02
N THR A 191 3.98 -4.25 -7.23
CA THR A 191 4.19 -2.97 -7.89
C THR A 191 4.20 -1.86 -6.86
N ASP A 192 5.36 -1.24 -6.65
CA ASP A 192 5.54 -0.23 -5.62
C ASP A 192 4.87 1.10 -6.00
N LEU A 193 3.93 1.61 -5.20
CA LEU A 193 3.21 2.87 -5.52
C LEU A 193 3.90 4.10 -4.91
N GLY A 194 4.92 3.90 -4.09
CA GLY A 194 5.59 4.95 -3.34
C GLY A 194 4.64 5.66 -2.37
N LEU A 195 4.78 6.99 -2.27
CA LEU A 195 3.90 7.83 -1.46
C LEU A 195 2.58 8.13 -2.19
N SER A 196 1.45 7.89 -1.51
CA SER A 196 0.09 8.15 -2.00
C SER A 196 -0.87 8.58 -0.89
N LEU A 197 -1.87 9.39 -1.25
CA LEU A 197 -2.95 9.81 -0.35
C LEU A 197 -3.88 8.63 0.01
N SER A 198 -4.27 8.51 1.29
CA SER A 198 -5.32 7.57 1.70
C SER A 198 -6.70 8.13 1.37
N SER A 199 -7.57 7.26 0.84
CA SER A 199 -8.99 7.57 0.64
C SER A 199 -9.91 6.40 1.00
N SER A 200 -9.40 5.50 1.84
CA SER A 200 -10.10 4.30 2.30
C SER A 200 -10.94 4.61 3.54
N ALA A 201 -11.92 3.75 3.80
CA ALA A 201 -12.65 3.73 5.07
C ALA A 201 -12.03 2.76 6.08
N THR A 202 -10.96 2.06 5.70
CA THR A 202 -10.27 1.10 6.56
C THR A 202 -9.64 1.78 7.77
N GLU A 203 -10.00 1.32 8.97
CA GLU A 203 -9.42 1.82 10.23
C GLU A 203 -7.97 1.38 10.46
N PHE A 204 -7.47 0.44 9.65
CA PHE A 204 -6.17 -0.22 9.82
C PHE A 204 -5.23 0.02 8.64
N GLY A 205 -3.94 -0.22 8.89
CA GLY A 205 -2.91 -0.25 7.86
C GLY A 205 -2.57 1.09 7.16
N PHE A 206 -3.19 2.22 7.51
CA PHE A 206 -2.77 3.54 6.98
C PHE A 206 -1.75 4.23 7.89
N LEU A 207 -1.15 5.31 7.41
CA LEU A 207 -0.25 6.19 8.17
C LEU A 207 -0.92 7.56 8.32
N LYS A 208 -0.69 8.27 9.44
CA LYS A 208 -1.31 9.58 9.71
C LYS A 208 -0.25 10.57 10.17
N GLY A 209 0.01 11.61 9.38
CA GLY A 209 1.01 12.62 9.69
C GLY A 209 1.46 13.39 8.45
N LEU A 210 2.77 13.48 8.24
CA LEU A 210 3.38 14.18 7.12
C LEU A 210 4.33 13.22 6.38
N ALA A 211 4.26 13.22 5.06
CA ALA A 211 5.22 12.54 4.21
C ALA A 211 5.55 13.38 2.98
N THR A 212 6.80 13.30 2.54
CA THR A 212 7.31 14.05 1.39
C THR A 212 8.14 13.14 0.50
N GLU A 213 8.04 13.32 -0.81
CA GLU A 213 8.88 12.68 -1.82
C GLU A 213 9.66 13.80 -2.52
N MET A 214 10.96 13.88 -2.25
CA MET A 214 11.89 14.88 -2.77
C MET A 214 12.68 14.29 -3.94
N LYS A 215 12.72 15.01 -5.06
CA LYS A 215 13.57 14.72 -6.20
C LYS A 215 14.95 15.33 -5.96
N LEU A 216 15.92 14.49 -5.60
CA LEU A 216 17.32 14.92 -5.39
C LEU A 216 18.07 15.06 -6.72
N SER A 217 17.75 14.21 -7.70
CA SER A 217 18.18 14.32 -9.10
C SER A 217 17.12 13.70 -10.02
N ASP A 218 17.34 13.66 -11.33
CA ASP A 218 16.40 13.07 -12.29
C ASP A 218 16.05 11.60 -12.03
N ASN A 219 16.94 10.89 -11.33
CA ASN A 219 16.88 9.46 -11.12
C ASN A 219 17.09 9.08 -9.65
N LEU A 220 17.09 10.05 -8.73
CA LEU A 220 17.23 9.83 -7.29
C LEU A 220 16.11 10.53 -6.54
N ALA A 221 15.32 9.76 -5.81
CA ALA A 221 14.26 10.30 -4.96
C ALA A 221 14.42 9.85 -3.51
N LEU A 222 14.19 10.80 -2.59
CA LEU A 222 14.15 10.57 -1.16
C LEU A 222 12.71 10.77 -0.68
N THR A 223 12.09 9.72 -0.17
CA THR A 223 10.84 9.83 0.59
C THR A 223 11.14 9.88 2.08
N SER A 224 10.67 10.91 2.76
CA SER A 224 10.71 11.02 4.21
C SER A 224 9.31 11.04 4.77
N PHE A 225 9.09 10.44 5.93
CA PHE A 225 7.76 10.34 6.50
C PHE A 225 7.77 10.26 8.01
N PHE A 226 6.69 10.76 8.59
CA PHE A 226 6.39 10.73 10.01
C PHE A 226 4.90 10.47 10.19
N SER A 227 4.57 9.56 11.11
CA SER A 227 3.22 9.13 11.39
C SER A 227 3.01 8.96 12.90
N ILE A 228 1.90 9.47 13.40
CA ILE A 228 1.41 9.21 14.76
C ILE A 228 -0.01 8.68 14.65
N ARG A 229 -0.25 7.49 15.18
CA ARG A 229 -1.57 6.86 15.21
C ARG A 229 -1.89 6.38 16.62
N LYS A 230 -3.17 6.41 16.95
CA LYS A 230 -3.70 5.70 18.11
C LYS A 230 -4.28 4.37 17.63
N LEU A 231 -3.83 3.28 18.22
CA LEU A 231 -4.22 1.91 17.92
C LEU A 231 -5.17 1.39 19.00
N ASP A 232 -6.00 0.43 18.59
CA ASP A 232 -6.89 -0.30 19.47
C ASP A 232 -6.15 -1.55 19.98
N ALA A 233 -6.16 -1.78 21.28
CA ALA A 233 -5.40 -2.87 21.87
C ALA A 233 -6.01 -3.37 23.19
N THR A 234 -5.79 -4.66 23.47
CA THR A 234 -5.92 -5.19 24.82
C THR A 234 -4.65 -4.90 25.60
N LEU A 235 -4.81 -4.35 26.80
CA LEU A 235 -3.72 -4.07 27.71
C LEU A 235 -3.64 -5.16 28.77
N GLY A 236 -2.43 -5.46 29.20
CA GLY A 236 -2.15 -6.33 30.34
C GLY A 236 -1.15 -5.66 31.27
N GLU A 237 -0.95 -6.27 32.42
CA GLU A 237 0.03 -5.83 33.41
C GLU A 237 1.08 -6.92 33.61
N ASN A 238 2.33 -6.50 33.82
CA ASN A 238 3.41 -7.34 34.30
C ASN A 238 4.16 -6.62 35.43
N GLU A 239 5.22 -7.25 35.95
CA GLU A 239 6.06 -6.69 37.03
C GLU A 239 6.67 -5.32 36.70
N TYR A 240 6.71 -4.93 35.43
CA TYR A 240 7.29 -3.68 34.93
C TYR A 240 6.22 -2.66 34.47
N GLY A 241 4.93 -2.96 34.65
CA GLY A 241 3.81 -2.05 34.38
C GLY A 241 2.83 -2.52 33.30
N THR A 242 2.04 -1.59 32.78
CA THR A 242 1.02 -1.85 31.76
C THR A 242 1.64 -1.93 30.36
N GLY A 243 1.32 -2.96 29.60
CA GLY A 243 1.77 -3.14 28.22
C GLY A 243 0.70 -3.72 27.30
N VAL A 244 1.04 -3.84 26.02
CA VAL A 244 0.14 -4.33 24.97
C VAL A 244 0.18 -5.86 24.92
N GLN A 245 -0.99 -6.51 25.04
CA GLN A 245 -1.11 -7.96 24.84
C GLN A 245 -1.47 -8.31 23.39
N THR A 246 -2.41 -7.59 22.78
CA THR A 246 -2.86 -7.86 21.42
C THR A 246 -3.42 -6.58 20.79
N PHE A 247 -3.01 -6.30 19.56
CA PHE A 247 -3.61 -5.26 18.73
C PHE A 247 -4.93 -5.75 18.15
N LEU A 248 -5.93 -4.87 18.09
CA LEU A 248 -7.26 -5.20 17.61
C LEU A 248 -7.49 -4.58 16.23
N GLU A 249 -7.95 -5.39 15.29
CA GLU A 249 -8.24 -4.99 13.90
C GLU A 249 -9.74 -5.08 13.55
N THR A 250 -10.62 -5.06 14.55
CA THR A 250 -12.08 -5.17 14.33
C THR A 250 -12.69 -3.85 13.89
N GLY A 251 -12.22 -2.73 14.45
CA GLY A 251 -12.67 -1.36 14.19
C GLY A 251 -13.98 -0.97 14.89
N LEU A 252 -14.57 -1.90 15.65
CA LEU A 252 -15.91 -1.76 16.22
C LEU A 252 -15.88 -1.10 17.60
N LYS A 253 -16.73 -0.10 17.83
CA LYS A 253 -16.89 0.70 19.07
C LYS A 253 -18.36 0.83 19.49
N ARG A 254 -19.09 -0.28 19.40
CA ARG A 254 -20.54 -0.39 19.63
C ARG A 254 -20.88 -0.43 21.12
N SER A 255 -20.01 -0.97 21.96
CA SER A 255 -20.18 -1.09 23.42
C SER A 255 -19.19 -0.25 24.22
N ILE A 256 -19.44 -0.10 25.54
CA ILE A 256 -18.52 0.59 26.46
C ILE A 256 -17.15 -0.11 26.49
N ARG A 257 -17.15 -1.45 26.56
CA ARG A 257 -15.92 -2.25 26.57
C ARG A 257 -15.10 -2.05 25.30
N GLU A 258 -15.73 -2.09 24.14
CA GLU A 258 -15.06 -1.85 22.85
C GLU A 258 -14.45 -0.45 22.79
N ARG A 259 -15.13 0.58 23.33
CA ARG A 259 -14.58 1.95 23.41
C ARG A 259 -13.37 2.08 24.33
N LEU A 260 -13.33 1.35 25.44
CA LEU A 260 -12.20 1.37 26.37
C LEU A 260 -10.94 0.73 25.76
N LEU A 261 -11.12 -0.22 24.84
CA LEU A 261 -10.04 -0.85 24.08
C LEU A 261 -9.58 -0.01 22.88
N SER A 262 -10.32 1.04 22.52
CA SER A 262 -10.02 1.85 21.34
C SER A 262 -9.08 3.02 21.63
N LYS A 263 -8.16 3.28 20.71
CA LYS A 263 -7.21 4.41 20.70
C LYS A 263 -6.43 4.54 22.01
N ASN A 264 -6.09 3.42 22.65
CA ASN A 264 -5.45 3.36 23.96
C ASN A 264 -3.93 3.13 23.91
N VAL A 265 -3.36 2.88 22.72
CA VAL A 265 -1.92 2.79 22.46
C VAL A 265 -1.54 3.80 21.38
N SER A 266 -0.45 4.55 21.58
CA SER A 266 0.10 5.48 20.61
C SER A 266 1.29 4.86 19.90
N GLN A 267 1.20 4.71 18.58
CA GLN A 267 2.29 4.28 17.71
C GLN A 267 2.85 5.49 16.96
N ARG A 268 4.16 5.67 17.03
CA ARG A 268 4.91 6.60 16.17
C ARG A 268 5.72 5.80 15.18
N LEU A 269 5.65 6.16 13.90
CA LEU A 269 6.45 5.59 12.84
C LEU A 269 7.14 6.72 12.10
N TYR A 270 8.43 6.60 11.86
CA TYR A 270 9.13 7.48 10.95
C TYR A 270 10.22 6.73 10.22
N GLY A 271 10.65 7.30 9.11
CA GLY A 271 11.64 6.65 8.28
C GLY A 271 11.94 7.38 7.00
N LEU A 272 12.83 6.74 6.25
CA LEU A 272 13.33 7.20 4.97
C LEU A 272 13.25 6.06 3.96
N ASN A 273 12.93 6.40 2.73
CA ASN A 273 13.11 5.56 1.56
C ASN A 273 13.97 6.34 0.58
N LEU A 274 15.13 5.78 0.22
CA LEU A 274 15.95 6.32 -0.87
C LEU A 274 15.84 5.34 -2.03
N ASN A 275 15.41 5.81 -3.19
CA ASN A 275 15.38 4.99 -4.39
C ASN A 275 16.12 5.67 -5.53
N LYS A 276 16.81 4.86 -6.33
CA LYS A 276 17.54 5.28 -7.50
C LYS A 276 17.10 4.45 -8.70
N GLU A 277 16.70 5.14 -9.76
CA GLU A 277 16.28 4.54 -11.01
C GLU A 277 17.37 4.71 -12.07
N PHE A 278 17.72 3.62 -12.71
CA PHE A 278 18.51 3.55 -13.94
C PHE A 278 17.59 3.01 -15.04
N ASN A 279 18.04 2.99 -16.30
CA ASN A 279 17.18 2.60 -17.44
C ASN A 279 16.49 1.24 -17.22
N ASN A 280 17.25 0.21 -16.84
CA ASN A 280 16.73 -1.15 -16.69
C ASN A 280 16.81 -1.67 -15.24
N PHE A 281 17.21 -0.83 -14.28
CA PHE A 281 17.46 -1.25 -12.92
C PHE A 281 16.97 -0.20 -11.95
N LYS A 282 16.29 -0.63 -10.90
CA LYS A 282 15.90 0.20 -9.77
C LYS A 282 16.42 -0.45 -8.51
N ILE A 283 16.97 0.37 -7.63
CA ILE A 283 17.41 -0.06 -6.31
C ILE A 283 16.87 0.92 -5.28
N GLY A 284 16.50 0.42 -4.12
CA GLY A 284 16.11 1.29 -3.03
C GLY A 284 16.33 0.68 -1.67
N VAL A 285 16.43 1.58 -0.70
CA VAL A 285 16.68 1.27 0.70
C VAL A 285 15.55 1.87 1.53
N ASN A 286 14.97 1.07 2.43
CA ASN A 286 14.06 1.54 3.46
C ASN A 286 14.75 1.52 4.82
N LEU A 287 14.54 2.58 5.60
CA LEU A 287 14.92 2.66 7.01
C LEU A 287 13.69 3.12 7.78
N THR A 288 13.22 2.32 8.73
CA THR A 288 12.04 2.65 9.52
C THR A 288 12.28 2.39 11.00
N GLN A 289 11.71 3.25 11.84
CA GLN A 289 11.57 3.02 13.27
C GLN A 289 10.10 3.09 13.65
N THR A 290 9.60 2.05 14.30
CA THR A 290 8.32 2.06 15.00
C THR A 290 8.58 2.21 16.50
N SER A 291 7.85 3.10 17.16
CA SER A 291 7.81 3.17 18.62
C SER A 291 6.38 3.15 19.16
N LEU A 292 6.20 2.48 20.30
CA LEU A 292 4.96 2.40 21.05
C LEU A 292 5.13 3.15 22.39
N ASP A 293 4.08 3.84 22.84
CA ASP A 293 4.04 4.43 24.19
C ASP A 293 3.97 3.37 25.30
N LYS A 294 3.44 2.18 24.98
CA LYS A 294 3.36 1.01 25.86
C LYS A 294 4.08 -0.16 25.20
N PRO A 295 4.96 -0.88 25.92
CA PRO A 295 5.69 -2.01 25.33
C PRO A 295 4.73 -3.17 25.01
N GLN A 296 5.02 -3.90 23.94
CA GLN A 296 4.38 -5.19 23.68
C GLN A 296 4.90 -6.22 24.69
N LEU A 297 3.97 -6.88 25.38
CA LEU A 297 4.26 -7.87 26.41
C LEU A 297 4.47 -9.26 25.78
N PRO A 298 5.30 -10.12 26.39
CA PRO A 298 5.40 -11.50 25.99
C PRO A 298 4.06 -12.22 26.17
N ALA A 299 3.76 -13.13 25.24
CA ALA A 299 2.59 -13.99 25.35
C ALA A 299 3.03 -15.42 25.71
N ASN A 300 2.37 -16.04 26.71
CA ASN A 300 2.60 -17.44 27.11
C ASN A 300 1.92 -18.42 26.14
N LEU A 301 2.11 -18.22 24.84
CA LEU A 301 1.53 -19.03 23.79
C LEU A 301 2.65 -19.45 22.84
N LEU A 302 2.80 -20.76 22.61
CA LEU A 302 3.92 -21.32 21.84
C LEU A 302 4.05 -20.70 20.45
N TYR A 303 2.92 -20.44 19.78
CA TYR A 303 2.89 -19.83 18.45
C TYR A 303 3.26 -18.33 18.44
N LYS A 304 3.34 -17.67 19.60
CA LYS A 304 3.76 -16.27 19.77
C LYS A 304 5.19 -16.13 20.32
N LYS A 305 5.94 -17.23 20.44
CA LYS A 305 7.30 -17.25 21.01
C LYS A 305 8.25 -16.25 20.35
N PHE A 306 8.06 -15.99 19.05
CA PHE A 306 8.91 -15.11 18.24
C PHE A 306 8.28 -13.75 17.94
N ASP A 307 7.16 -13.41 18.59
CA ASP A 307 6.56 -12.10 18.43
C ASP A 307 7.43 -11.00 19.04
N PHE A 308 7.31 -9.81 18.47
CA PHE A 308 7.98 -8.62 18.97
C PHE A 308 7.64 -8.34 20.43
N ILE A 309 8.67 -8.07 21.23
CA ILE A 309 8.54 -7.67 22.63
C ILE A 309 9.25 -6.32 22.78
N GLY A 310 8.63 -5.41 23.53
CA GLY A 310 9.18 -4.07 23.80
C GLY A 310 8.48 -2.94 23.06
N SER A 311 9.10 -1.77 23.05
CA SER A 311 8.48 -0.52 22.61
C SER A 311 9.10 0.07 21.35
N ILE A 312 10.28 -0.36 20.91
CA ILE A 312 10.98 0.19 19.75
C ILE A 312 11.40 -0.95 18.83
N LEU A 313 11.07 -0.82 17.55
CA LEU A 313 11.46 -1.74 16.49
C LEU A 313 12.05 -0.96 15.32
N TRP A 314 13.21 -1.40 14.87
CA TRP A 314 13.88 -0.86 13.70
C TRP A 314 13.84 -1.88 12.57
N ASN A 315 13.39 -1.47 11.39
CA ASN A 315 13.41 -2.32 10.20
C ASN A 315 14.16 -1.61 9.09
N THR A 316 15.09 -2.34 8.48
CA THR A 316 15.83 -1.90 7.31
C THR A 316 15.56 -2.86 6.17
N SER A 317 15.58 -2.38 4.93
CA SER A 317 15.55 -3.27 3.77
C SER A 317 16.28 -2.70 2.57
N LEU A 318 16.79 -3.59 1.75
CA LEU A 318 17.30 -3.31 0.42
C LEU A 318 16.43 -4.06 -0.57
N TYR A 319 15.90 -3.36 -1.56
CA TYR A 319 15.12 -3.96 -2.64
C TYR A 319 15.64 -3.52 -4.00
N TYR A 320 15.38 -4.34 -5.00
CA TYR A 320 15.68 -4.02 -6.37
C TYR A 320 14.61 -4.55 -7.32
N ASP A 321 14.54 -3.90 -8.47
CA ASP A 321 13.78 -4.35 -9.63
C ASP A 321 14.69 -4.27 -10.85
N PHE A 322 14.75 -5.33 -11.66
CA PHE A 322 15.61 -5.42 -12.83
C PHE A 322 14.82 -5.89 -14.04
N ARG A 323 14.92 -5.15 -15.12
CA ARG A 323 14.23 -5.37 -16.39
C ARG A 323 15.16 -6.11 -17.33
N ILE A 324 14.68 -7.24 -17.84
CA ILE A 324 15.42 -8.08 -18.76
C ILE A 324 14.79 -7.94 -20.13
N ASN A 325 15.51 -7.34 -21.07
CA ASN A 325 15.07 -7.20 -22.45
C ASN A 325 16.05 -7.95 -23.36
N SER A 326 15.68 -9.17 -23.76
CA SER A 326 16.45 -10.01 -24.68
C SER A 326 15.70 -10.17 -26.01
N LYS A 327 16.42 -10.54 -27.08
CA LYS A 327 15.79 -10.85 -28.37
C LYS A 327 14.85 -12.08 -28.30
N LEU A 328 15.05 -12.95 -27.31
CA LEU A 328 14.32 -14.21 -27.17
C LEU A 328 13.15 -14.13 -26.19
N PHE A 329 13.22 -13.26 -25.16
CA PHE A 329 12.18 -13.13 -24.14
C PHE A 329 12.31 -11.78 -23.41
N THR A 330 11.22 -11.33 -22.80
CA THR A 330 11.21 -10.21 -21.85
C THR A 330 11.01 -10.75 -20.44
N GLY A 331 11.68 -10.17 -19.46
CA GLY A 331 11.59 -10.60 -18.08
C GLY A 331 11.71 -9.48 -17.07
N TYR A 332 11.30 -9.78 -15.85
CA TYR A 332 11.32 -8.88 -14.71
C TYR A 332 11.81 -9.65 -13.48
N SER A 333 12.99 -9.30 -12.98
CA SER A 333 13.54 -9.84 -11.74
C SER A 333 13.32 -8.84 -10.62
N PHE A 334 12.99 -9.33 -9.44
CA PHE A 334 12.80 -8.49 -8.26
C PHE A 334 13.38 -9.16 -7.04
N GLY A 335 13.73 -8.35 -6.05
CA GLY A 335 14.18 -8.86 -4.77
C GLY A 335 14.03 -7.86 -3.64
N GLU A 336 13.86 -8.37 -2.43
CA GLU A 336 13.94 -7.58 -1.21
C GLU A 336 14.54 -8.44 -0.10
N ILE A 337 15.51 -7.88 0.61
CA ILE A 337 16.01 -8.39 1.89
C ILE A 337 15.68 -7.36 2.96
N ALA A 338 15.07 -7.81 4.05
CA ALA A 338 14.71 -6.99 5.19
C ALA A 338 15.32 -7.56 6.47
N TYR A 339 15.74 -6.67 7.35
CA TYR A 339 16.33 -7.02 8.65
C TYR A 339 15.59 -6.28 9.76
N ALA A 340 15.17 -7.04 10.78
CA ALA A 340 14.56 -6.51 12.00
C ALA A 340 15.66 -6.34 13.06
N VAL A 341 16.16 -5.10 13.17
CA VAL A 341 17.23 -4.72 14.11
C VAL A 341 16.67 -4.70 15.54
N GLY A 342 17.38 -5.31 16.48
CA GLY A 342 17.01 -5.35 17.90
C GLY A 342 16.94 -6.78 18.44
N GLN A 343 16.00 -7.05 19.36
CA GLN A 343 15.86 -8.34 20.05
C GLN A 343 15.68 -9.56 19.13
N SER A 344 15.11 -9.38 17.94
CA SER A 344 14.89 -10.47 16.98
C SER A 344 16.13 -10.84 16.17
N GLY A 345 16.96 -9.85 15.79
CA GLY A 345 18.12 -10.05 14.92
C GLY A 345 17.86 -10.90 13.67
N ALA A 346 16.65 -10.78 13.08
CA ALA A 346 16.14 -11.75 12.11
C ALA A 346 15.95 -11.15 10.72
N ASN A 347 16.12 -11.99 9.70
CA ASN A 347 16.02 -11.64 8.30
C ASN A 347 14.74 -12.17 7.64
N ALA A 348 14.28 -11.45 6.63
CA ALA A 348 13.30 -11.94 5.67
C ALA A 348 13.76 -11.58 4.26
N GLN A 349 13.61 -12.52 3.34
CA GLN A 349 14.10 -12.39 1.97
C GLN A 349 13.09 -12.92 0.98
N ILE A 350 12.97 -12.25 -0.16
CA ILE A 350 12.18 -12.69 -1.30
C ILE A 350 12.92 -12.32 -2.57
N TYR A 351 13.00 -13.26 -3.51
CA TYR A 351 13.54 -13.06 -4.85
C TYR A 351 12.63 -13.74 -5.86
N GLY A 352 12.43 -13.10 -7.00
CA GLY A 352 11.62 -13.69 -8.04
C GLY A 352 11.97 -13.21 -9.43
N LEU A 353 11.52 -14.00 -10.40
CA LEU A 353 11.73 -13.80 -11.81
C LEU A 353 10.43 -14.09 -12.55
N LEU A 354 9.96 -13.10 -13.31
CA LEU A 354 8.86 -13.21 -14.25
C LEU A 354 9.42 -13.21 -15.67
N LEU A 355 8.96 -14.12 -16.51
CA LEU A 355 9.38 -14.25 -17.91
C LEU A 355 8.13 -14.33 -18.79
N ALA A 356 8.02 -13.44 -19.76
CA ALA A 356 7.14 -13.61 -20.90
C ALA A 356 7.94 -14.29 -22.01
N LEU A 357 7.78 -15.61 -22.13
CA LEU A 357 8.53 -16.45 -23.08
C LEU A 357 8.02 -16.25 -24.51
N ASN A 358 6.71 -16.11 -24.67
CA ASN A 358 6.07 -15.70 -25.93
C ASN A 358 4.68 -15.08 -25.63
N LYS A 359 3.92 -14.71 -26.68
CA LYS A 359 2.58 -14.10 -26.55
C LYS A 359 1.52 -14.95 -25.83
N HIS A 360 1.78 -16.24 -25.63
CA HIS A 360 0.87 -17.20 -25.00
C HIS A 360 1.40 -17.76 -23.68
N VAL A 361 2.72 -17.72 -23.44
CA VAL A 361 3.37 -18.38 -22.30
C VAL A 361 4.06 -17.37 -21.41
N ASP A 362 3.54 -17.24 -20.19
CA ASP A 362 4.18 -16.52 -19.09
C ASP A 362 4.62 -17.51 -18.01
N MET A 363 5.79 -17.28 -17.42
CA MET A 363 6.35 -18.07 -16.32
C MET A 363 6.78 -17.16 -15.19
N GLY A 364 6.55 -17.59 -13.95
CA GLY A 364 6.99 -16.90 -12.75
C GLY A 364 7.60 -17.86 -11.75
N VAL A 365 8.73 -17.47 -11.17
CA VAL A 365 9.43 -18.22 -10.12
C VAL A 365 9.70 -17.27 -8.96
N VAL A 366 9.40 -17.71 -7.74
CA VAL A 366 9.65 -16.95 -6.51
C VAL A 366 10.23 -17.86 -5.45
N TRP A 367 11.36 -17.46 -4.89
CA TRP A 367 11.91 -18.04 -3.67
C TRP A 367 11.75 -17.05 -2.52
N ARG A 368 11.35 -17.54 -1.35
CA ARG A 368 11.23 -16.72 -0.14
C ARG A 368 11.68 -17.48 1.10
N ASN A 369 12.32 -16.75 2.01
CA ASN A 369 12.78 -17.26 3.30
C ASN A 369 12.54 -16.18 4.37
N TYR A 370 11.60 -16.44 5.27
CA TYR A 370 11.19 -15.56 6.37
C TYR A 370 11.54 -16.24 7.69
N GLU A 371 12.51 -15.70 8.41
CA GLU A 371 12.90 -16.25 9.70
C GLU A 371 11.75 -16.09 10.72
N PRO A 372 11.60 -17.03 11.68
CA PRO A 372 10.51 -16.98 12.66
C PRO A 372 10.47 -15.69 13.49
N ALA A 373 11.63 -15.15 13.83
CA ALA A 373 11.77 -13.94 14.62
C ALA A 373 11.71 -12.64 13.80
N PHE A 374 11.51 -12.70 12.48
CA PHE A 374 11.33 -11.48 11.69
C PHE A 374 10.03 -10.78 12.10
N ASN A 375 10.16 -9.56 12.61
CA ASN A 375 9.04 -8.77 13.11
C ASN A 375 8.99 -7.43 12.39
N ASN A 376 7.78 -7.04 11.97
CA ASN A 376 7.50 -5.75 11.34
C ASN A 376 5.99 -5.47 11.34
N PHE A 377 5.59 -4.26 11.72
CA PHE A 377 4.19 -3.82 11.77
C PHE A 377 3.57 -3.49 10.40
N TYR A 378 4.40 -3.22 9.39
CA TYR A 378 3.99 -2.79 8.06
C TYR A 378 4.51 -3.72 6.95
N SER A 379 4.76 -4.99 7.28
CA SER A 379 5.09 -6.00 6.30
C SER A 379 3.82 -6.56 5.66
N ALA A 380 3.83 -6.65 4.33
CA ALA A 380 2.73 -7.21 3.56
C ALA A 380 3.22 -8.06 2.38
N ALA A 381 4.49 -8.47 2.34
CA ALA A 381 5.03 -9.35 1.29
C ALA A 381 4.19 -10.62 1.05
N ILE A 382 4.43 -11.26 -0.09
CA ILE A 382 3.72 -12.48 -0.49
C ILE A 382 4.04 -13.59 0.52
N ALA A 383 3.01 -14.12 1.15
CA ALA A 383 3.10 -15.23 2.08
C ALA A 383 1.89 -16.16 1.91
N THR A 384 2.03 -17.41 2.34
CA THR A 384 0.90 -18.36 2.37
C THR A 384 -0.04 -18.10 3.54
N SER A 385 0.52 -17.69 4.69
CA SER A 385 -0.23 -17.42 5.92
C SER A 385 0.26 -16.14 6.59
N SER A 386 1.54 -16.08 6.95
CA SER A 386 2.16 -14.95 7.62
C SER A 386 3.59 -14.75 7.14
N ILE A 387 4.10 -13.53 7.23
CA ILE A 387 5.48 -13.18 6.84
C ILE A 387 6.44 -13.51 8.00
N LYS A 388 6.33 -14.74 8.52
CA LYS A 388 7.13 -15.31 9.59
C LYS A 388 7.21 -16.82 9.40
N ASN A 389 8.39 -17.38 9.64
CA ASN A 389 8.61 -18.84 9.61
C ASN A 389 8.12 -19.50 8.31
N GLU A 390 8.52 -18.95 7.16
CA GLU A 390 8.15 -19.50 5.85
C GLU A 390 9.39 -19.65 4.97
N HIS A 391 9.66 -20.87 4.50
CA HIS A 391 10.65 -21.13 3.47
C HIS A 391 9.95 -21.83 2.31
N ASN A 392 9.88 -21.16 1.15
CA ASN A 392 9.05 -21.65 0.05
C ASN A 392 9.63 -21.30 -1.32
N PHE A 393 9.36 -22.18 -2.27
CA PHE A 393 9.67 -22.02 -3.68
C PHE A 393 8.37 -22.17 -4.47
N THR A 394 7.95 -21.12 -5.16
CA THR A 394 6.71 -21.07 -5.94
C THR A 394 7.05 -20.93 -7.41
N THR A 395 6.53 -21.83 -8.24
CA THR A 395 6.58 -21.73 -9.69
C THR A 395 5.17 -21.69 -10.25
N LEU A 396 4.94 -20.80 -11.21
CA LEU A 396 3.69 -20.68 -11.93
C LEU A 396 3.99 -20.56 -13.42
N MET A 397 3.15 -21.19 -14.23
CA MET A 397 3.16 -21.03 -15.68
C MET A 397 1.72 -20.87 -16.14
N THR A 398 1.50 -19.88 -17.00
CA THR A 398 0.19 -19.61 -17.59
C THR A 398 0.31 -19.75 -19.10
N TYR A 399 -0.66 -20.44 -19.70
CA TYR A 399 -0.84 -20.51 -21.14
C TYR A 399 -2.20 -19.90 -21.50
N THR A 400 -2.23 -18.89 -22.37
CA THR A 400 -3.48 -18.23 -22.81
C THR A 400 -3.63 -18.19 -24.32
#